data_AF-A0AAW6EAK6-F1
#
_entry.id   AF-A0AAW6EAK6-F1
#
_cell.length_a   1.000
_cell.length_b   1.000
_cell.length_c   1.000
_cell.angle_alpha   90.00
_cell.angle_beta   90.00
_cell.angle_gamma   90.00
#
_symmetry.space_group_name_H-M   'P 1'
#
loop_
_entity.id
_entity.type
_entity.pdbx_description
1 polymer ?
#
loop_
_entity_poly.entity_id
_entity_poly.type
_entity_poly.pdbx_seq_one_letter_code
_entity_poly.pdbx_strand_id
1 'polypeptide(L)'
;MTEFSYIAGIDITSIANKEFIRIDTDKAQEICVALDKSGIPFSARYGENEMVLTYDGSYKEQVEEIIAKAQSGDYGALLRELQVCGEPDGYYRLLGEVAELLNTTIGALKNRPDEVRLALCKTYVDFWLCDTPTLQRELDRVISVNGRTMSDIQEHEKIKEKAKAPSVPEQSAADTVPTLSELFDDYFRRNSHSHFSRERHQHLAEIAHRRQQSEQERIIQTEEKERKFRP
;
A
#
# COMPACT_ATOMS: atom_id res chain seq x y z
N MET A 1 6.45 -11.44 -31.17
CA MET A 1 7.06 -11.15 -29.85
C MET A 1 6.08 -10.27 -29.12
N THR A 2 5.48 -10.74 -28.02
CA THR A 2 4.63 -9.90 -27.18
C THR A 2 5.53 -8.88 -26.49
N GLU A 3 5.29 -7.60 -26.77
CA GLU A 3 6.11 -6.51 -26.25
C GLU A 3 5.58 -6.11 -24.88
N PHE A 4 6.27 -6.55 -23.82
CA PHE A 4 5.95 -6.13 -22.46
C PHE A 4 6.43 -4.69 -22.27
N SER A 5 5.48 -3.78 -22.07
CA SER A 5 5.77 -2.33 -21.96
C SER A 5 6.14 -1.91 -20.54
N TYR A 6 5.81 -2.72 -19.54
CA TYR A 6 5.97 -2.38 -18.12
C TYR A 6 6.71 -3.46 -17.36
N ILE A 7 7.52 -3.03 -16.38
CA ILE A 7 8.29 -3.87 -15.47
C ILE A 7 8.01 -3.40 -14.04
N ALA A 8 7.76 -4.34 -13.12
CA ALA A 8 7.51 -4.06 -11.70
C ALA A 8 8.19 -5.09 -10.79
N GLY A 9 8.38 -4.73 -9.52
CA GLY A 9 8.97 -5.59 -8.50
C GLY A 9 10.51 -5.45 -8.37
N ILE A 10 11.12 -6.46 -7.77
CA ILE A 10 12.57 -6.56 -7.53
C ILE A 10 13.29 -7.30 -8.66
N ASP A 11 14.62 -7.28 -8.64
CA ASP A 11 15.41 -8.10 -9.55
C ASP A 11 15.07 -9.59 -9.35
N ILE A 12 14.80 -10.29 -10.45
CA ILE A 12 14.49 -11.72 -10.45
C ILE A 12 15.56 -12.53 -9.70
N THR A 13 16.83 -12.15 -9.77
CA THR A 13 17.93 -12.82 -9.07
C THR A 13 17.81 -12.76 -7.55
N SER A 14 17.14 -11.73 -7.02
CA SER A 14 16.91 -11.52 -5.58
C SER A 14 15.80 -12.41 -5.00
N ILE A 15 15.00 -13.06 -5.84
CA ILE A 15 13.93 -13.97 -5.40
C ILE A 15 14.54 -15.35 -5.11
N ALA A 16 14.41 -15.84 -3.89
CA ALA A 16 15.02 -17.12 -3.49
C ALA A 16 14.27 -18.31 -4.10
N ASN A 17 13.01 -18.52 -3.69
CA ASN A 17 12.18 -19.65 -4.13
C ASN A 17 11.34 -19.25 -5.35
N LYS A 18 11.92 -19.23 -6.55
CA LYS A 18 11.26 -18.70 -7.74
C LYS A 18 10.12 -19.60 -8.23
N GLU A 19 8.90 -19.09 -8.20
CA GLU A 19 7.77 -19.60 -8.98
C GLU A 19 7.46 -18.68 -10.16
N PHE A 20 7.02 -19.26 -11.27
CA PHE A 20 6.75 -18.55 -12.52
C PHE A 20 5.33 -18.82 -12.97
N ILE A 21 4.62 -17.76 -13.35
CA ILE A 21 3.28 -17.84 -13.93
C ILE A 21 3.11 -16.81 -15.05
N ARG A 22 2.32 -17.18 -16.06
CA ARG A 22 1.86 -16.29 -17.13
C ARG A 22 0.35 -16.18 -17.03
N ILE A 23 -0.16 -14.96 -17.08
CA ILE A 23 -1.56 -14.65 -16.80
C ILE A 23 -2.06 -13.74 -17.92
N ASP A 24 -3.16 -14.13 -18.57
CA ASP A 24 -3.91 -13.26 -19.46
C ASP A 24 -4.83 -12.38 -18.61
N THR A 25 -4.49 -11.09 -18.49
CA THR A 25 -5.22 -10.16 -17.63
C THR A 25 -4.98 -8.71 -18.04
N ASP A 26 -6.04 -7.90 -18.00
CA ASP A 26 -6.01 -6.44 -18.07
C ASP A 26 -5.78 -5.78 -16.70
N LYS A 27 -5.67 -6.60 -15.64
CA LYS A 27 -5.50 -6.21 -14.23
C LYS A 27 -4.07 -6.34 -13.72
N ALA A 28 -3.11 -6.46 -14.62
CA ALA A 28 -1.69 -6.66 -14.28
C ALA A 28 -1.16 -5.59 -13.31
N GLN A 29 -1.54 -4.32 -13.51
CA GLN A 29 -1.14 -3.22 -12.64
C GLN A 29 -1.73 -3.37 -11.23
N GLU A 30 -3.02 -3.71 -11.12
CA GLU A 30 -3.71 -3.88 -9.84
C GLU A 30 -3.07 -5.01 -9.02
N ILE A 31 -2.73 -6.12 -9.70
CA ILE A 31 -2.01 -7.26 -9.09
C ILE A 31 -0.63 -6.83 -8.58
N CYS A 32 0.16 -6.12 -9.39
CA CYS A 32 1.50 -5.66 -8.97
C CYS A 32 1.44 -4.76 -7.72
N VAL A 33 0.45 -3.87 -7.64
CA VAL A 33 0.27 -2.99 -6.48
C VAL A 33 -0.10 -3.78 -5.23
N ALA A 34 -0.99 -4.77 -5.36
CA ALA A 34 -1.37 -5.62 -4.24
C ALA A 34 -0.17 -6.44 -3.72
N LEU A 35 0.63 -7.02 -4.62
CA LEU A 35 1.84 -7.76 -4.25
C LEU A 35 2.85 -6.89 -3.49
N ASP A 36 3.06 -5.65 -3.94
CA ASP A 36 3.96 -4.69 -3.29
C ASP A 36 3.46 -4.30 -1.88
N LYS A 37 2.17 -3.99 -1.75
CA LYS A 37 1.53 -3.68 -0.45
C LYS A 37 1.58 -4.86 0.52
N SER A 38 1.46 -6.07 0.01
CA SER A 38 1.61 -7.32 0.76
C SER A 38 3.06 -7.64 1.14
N GLY A 39 4.04 -6.92 0.60
CA GLY A 39 5.46 -7.17 0.85
C GLY A 39 5.94 -8.51 0.28
N ILE A 40 5.27 -9.01 -0.76
CA ILE A 40 5.63 -10.28 -1.41
C ILE A 40 6.77 -10.00 -2.39
N PRO A 41 7.91 -10.72 -2.32
CA PRO A 41 8.98 -10.56 -3.29
C PRO A 41 8.53 -11.06 -4.68
N PHE A 42 8.48 -10.14 -5.65
CA PHE A 42 8.06 -10.47 -7.03
C PHE A 42 8.86 -9.70 -8.09
N SER A 43 8.81 -10.19 -9.32
CA SER A 43 9.32 -9.57 -10.55
C SER A 43 8.27 -9.80 -11.63
N ALA A 44 7.66 -8.74 -12.15
CA ALA A 44 6.63 -8.81 -13.17
C ALA A 44 7.04 -8.05 -14.44
N ARG A 45 6.62 -8.59 -15.58
CA ARG A 45 6.61 -7.88 -16.87
C ARG A 45 5.22 -7.99 -17.45
N TYR A 46 4.62 -6.88 -17.84
CA TYR A 46 3.24 -6.88 -18.33
C TYR A 46 3.01 -5.91 -19.48
N GLY A 47 2.05 -6.26 -20.32
CA GLY A 47 1.47 -5.44 -21.37
C GLY A 47 0.03 -5.10 -21.00
N GLU A 48 -0.80 -4.81 -22.00
CA GLU A 48 -2.20 -4.42 -21.76
C GLU A 48 -3.08 -5.59 -21.31
N ASN A 49 -2.86 -6.80 -21.83
CA ASN A 49 -3.74 -7.96 -21.60
C ASN A 49 -2.99 -9.19 -21.08
N GLU A 50 -1.71 -9.06 -20.76
CA GLU A 50 -0.88 -10.20 -20.39
C GLU A 50 0.22 -9.79 -19.43
N MET A 51 0.48 -10.65 -18.45
CA MET A 51 1.53 -10.51 -17.47
C MET A 51 2.34 -11.80 -17.34
N VAL A 52 3.64 -11.64 -17.19
CA VAL A 52 4.57 -12.66 -16.74
C VAL A 52 5.03 -12.28 -15.34
N LEU A 53 4.72 -13.12 -14.36
CA LEU A 53 5.00 -12.90 -12.95
C LEU A 53 5.96 -13.99 -12.45
N THR A 54 7.05 -13.57 -11.84
CA THR A 54 7.93 -14.42 -11.02
C THR A 54 7.82 -13.96 -9.58
N TYR A 55 7.64 -14.87 -8.64
CA TYR A 55 7.46 -14.52 -7.23
C TYR A 55 8.10 -15.56 -6.31
N ASP A 56 8.21 -15.24 -5.02
CA ASP A 56 8.65 -16.19 -4.01
C ASP A 56 7.54 -17.19 -3.68
N GLY A 57 7.73 -18.47 -4.05
CA GLY A 57 6.78 -19.56 -3.89
C GLY A 57 6.39 -19.86 -2.43
N SER A 58 7.13 -19.33 -1.45
CA SER A 58 6.66 -19.36 -0.06
C SER A 58 5.37 -18.56 0.16
N TYR A 59 4.99 -17.68 -0.77
CA TYR A 59 3.79 -16.86 -0.75
C TYR A 59 2.71 -17.32 -1.74
N LYS A 60 2.77 -18.58 -2.19
CA LYS A 60 1.89 -19.09 -3.26
C LYS A 60 0.40 -18.86 -2.97
N GLU A 61 -0.06 -19.21 -1.78
CA GLU A 61 -1.48 -19.05 -1.41
C GLU A 61 -1.91 -17.57 -1.45
N GLN A 62 -1.06 -16.66 -0.97
CA GLN A 62 -1.31 -15.21 -0.98
C GLN A 62 -1.35 -14.67 -2.41
N VAL A 63 -0.44 -15.11 -3.27
CA VAL A 63 -0.39 -14.69 -4.68
C VAL A 63 -1.62 -15.18 -5.44
N GLU A 64 -2.03 -16.44 -5.22
CA GLU A 64 -3.24 -17.00 -5.81
C GLU A 64 -4.50 -16.24 -5.34
N GLU A 65 -4.58 -15.87 -4.06
CA GLU A 65 -5.67 -15.06 -3.52
C GLU A 65 -5.75 -13.68 -4.19
N ILE A 66 -4.61 -12.97 -4.31
CA ILE A 66 -4.53 -11.64 -4.93
C ILE A 66 -4.97 -11.71 -6.40
N ILE A 67 -4.48 -12.71 -7.15
CA ILE A 67 -4.85 -12.90 -8.56
C ILE A 67 -6.36 -13.18 -8.67
N ALA A 68 -6.90 -14.06 -7.84
CA ALA A 68 -8.33 -14.40 -7.85
C ALA A 68 -9.20 -13.15 -7.56
N LYS A 69 -8.83 -12.35 -6.56
CA LYS A 69 -9.51 -11.08 -6.22
C LYS A 69 -9.46 -10.07 -7.36
N ALA A 70 -8.31 -9.93 -8.02
CA ALA A 70 -8.19 -9.02 -9.16
C ALA A 70 -9.05 -9.48 -10.35
N GLN A 71 -9.15 -10.78 -10.58
CA GLN A 71 -9.90 -11.36 -11.70
C GLN A 71 -11.41 -11.46 -11.46
N SER A 72 -11.87 -11.45 -10.21
CA SER A 72 -13.31 -11.59 -9.91
C SER A 72 -14.13 -10.37 -10.36
N GLY A 73 -13.50 -9.19 -10.42
CA GLY A 73 -14.17 -7.92 -10.73
C GLY A 73 -14.97 -7.33 -9.55
N ASP A 74 -14.97 -8.00 -8.39
CA ASP A 74 -15.69 -7.56 -7.20
C ASP A 74 -15.14 -6.23 -6.68
N TYR A 75 -13.82 -6.01 -6.78
CA TYR A 75 -13.21 -4.73 -6.41
C TYR A 75 -13.81 -3.56 -7.20
N GLY A 76 -13.96 -3.74 -8.52
CA GLY A 76 -14.57 -2.74 -9.38
C GLY A 76 -16.04 -2.52 -9.07
N ALA A 77 -16.78 -3.56 -8.65
CA ALA A 77 -18.16 -3.45 -8.20
C ALA A 77 -18.24 -2.65 -6.89
N LEU A 78 -17.40 -2.97 -5.90
CA LEU A 78 -17.27 -2.26 -4.64
C LEU A 78 -17.00 -0.77 -4.86
N LEU A 79 -16.04 -0.42 -5.72
CA LEU A 79 -15.73 0.99 -6.01
C LEU A 79 -16.91 1.74 -6.65
N ARG A 80 -17.65 1.09 -7.57
CA ARG A 80 -18.86 1.68 -8.18
C ARG A 80 -19.95 1.90 -7.15
N GLU A 81 -20.18 0.94 -6.26
CA GLU A 81 -21.17 1.06 -5.19
C GLU A 81 -20.84 2.19 -4.22
N LEU A 82 -19.57 2.33 -3.83
CA LEU A 82 -19.10 3.43 -3.00
C LEU A 82 -19.26 4.80 -3.68
N GLN A 83 -19.06 4.87 -5.00
CA GLN A 83 -19.22 6.10 -5.77
C GLN A 83 -20.70 6.54 -5.92
N VAL A 84 -21.63 5.59 -6.04
CA VAL A 84 -23.07 5.87 -6.13
C VAL A 84 -23.64 6.38 -4.80
N CYS A 85 -23.05 5.95 -3.68
CA CYS A 85 -23.50 6.26 -2.34
C CYS A 85 -23.06 7.65 -1.83
N GLY A 86 -23.20 8.70 -2.65
CA GLY A 86 -22.77 10.07 -2.37
C GLY A 86 -22.93 10.52 -0.90
N GLU A 87 -21.98 11.34 -0.45
CA GLU A 87 -21.80 11.82 0.93
C GLU A 87 -23.09 11.95 1.77
N PRO A 88 -23.05 11.51 3.04
CA PRO A 88 -21.89 11.74 3.90
C PRO A 88 -21.17 10.51 4.47
N ASP A 89 -21.18 9.33 3.81
CA ASP A 89 -20.06 8.35 3.86
C ASP A 89 -20.53 6.94 3.47
N GLY A 90 -20.48 6.60 2.18
CA GLY A 90 -20.74 5.25 1.68
C GLY A 90 -19.87 4.16 2.34
N TYR A 91 -18.71 4.55 2.87
CA TYR A 91 -17.74 3.69 3.53
C TYR A 91 -18.26 2.98 4.78
N TYR A 92 -19.16 3.59 5.57
CA TYR A 92 -19.64 2.95 6.81
C TYR A 92 -20.45 1.67 6.57
N ARG A 93 -20.91 1.41 5.34
CA ARG A 93 -21.54 0.13 4.98
C ARG A 93 -20.57 -1.04 5.15
N LEU A 94 -19.28 -0.78 4.96
CA LEU A 94 -18.19 -1.76 5.06
C LEU A 94 -17.85 -2.17 6.49
N LEU A 95 -18.50 -1.58 7.50
CA LEU A 95 -18.26 -1.93 8.89
C LEU A 95 -18.63 -3.39 9.20
N GLY A 96 -19.54 -4.00 8.44
CA GLY A 96 -19.90 -5.41 8.58
C GLY A 96 -18.73 -6.31 8.19
N GLU A 97 -18.21 -6.10 7.00
CA GLU A 97 -17.11 -6.83 6.38
C GLU A 97 -15.82 -6.64 7.17
N VAL A 98 -15.55 -5.41 7.63
CA VAL A 98 -14.41 -5.13 8.52
C VAL A 98 -14.55 -5.85 9.85
N ALA A 99 -15.75 -5.90 10.44
CA ALA A 99 -15.97 -6.60 11.71
C ALA A 99 -15.74 -8.12 11.57
N GLU A 100 -16.25 -8.71 10.49
CA GLU A 100 -16.04 -10.11 10.17
C GLU A 100 -14.55 -10.43 10.00
N LEU A 101 -13.83 -9.61 9.22
CA LEU A 101 -12.42 -9.82 8.95
C LEU A 101 -11.53 -9.71 10.20
N LEU A 102 -11.88 -8.81 11.13
CA LEU A 102 -11.19 -8.61 12.40
C LEU A 102 -11.67 -9.56 13.52
N ASN A 103 -12.58 -10.50 13.23
CA ASN A 103 -13.20 -11.38 14.22
C ASN A 103 -13.78 -10.60 15.41
N THR A 104 -14.42 -9.46 15.14
CA THR A 104 -15.04 -8.60 16.15
C THR A 104 -16.52 -8.35 15.83
N THR A 105 -17.22 -7.63 16.71
CA THR A 105 -18.63 -7.29 16.47
C THR A 105 -18.77 -5.92 15.84
N ILE A 106 -19.79 -5.74 14.99
CA ILE A 106 -20.15 -4.42 14.44
C ILE A 106 -20.39 -3.41 15.58
N GLY A 107 -20.97 -3.86 16.70
CA GLY A 107 -21.16 -3.03 17.89
C GLY A 107 -19.84 -2.52 18.49
N ALA A 108 -18.81 -3.37 18.56
CA ALA A 108 -17.49 -2.97 19.03
C ALA A 108 -16.83 -1.93 18.11
N LEU A 109 -16.99 -2.05 16.80
CA LEU A 109 -16.51 -1.03 15.85
C LEU A 109 -17.32 0.26 15.93
N LYS A 110 -18.65 0.18 16.10
CA LYS A 110 -19.52 1.35 16.23
C LYS A 110 -19.22 2.20 17.47
N ASN A 111 -18.73 1.58 18.54
CA ASN A 111 -18.29 2.25 19.77
C ASN A 111 -16.94 2.98 19.64
N ARG A 112 -16.26 2.88 18.49
CA ARG A 112 -15.04 3.65 18.22
C ARG A 112 -15.38 5.06 17.71
N PRO A 113 -14.46 6.04 17.87
CA PRO A 113 -14.63 7.38 17.30
C PRO A 113 -14.86 7.33 15.78
N ASP A 114 -15.60 8.30 15.25
CA ASP A 114 -16.00 8.35 13.83
C ASP A 114 -14.79 8.29 12.89
N GLU A 115 -13.73 9.03 13.19
CA GLU A 115 -12.47 9.02 12.45
C GLU A 115 -11.86 7.61 12.33
N VAL A 116 -11.94 6.82 13.40
CA VAL A 116 -11.41 5.44 13.43
C VAL A 116 -12.25 4.52 12.57
N ARG A 117 -13.58 4.64 12.64
CA ARG A 117 -14.49 3.84 11.82
C ARG A 117 -14.30 4.15 10.34
N LEU A 118 -14.19 5.44 10.00
CA LEU A 118 -13.92 5.86 8.63
C LEU A 118 -12.55 5.38 8.15
N ALA A 119 -11.52 5.50 8.99
CA ALA A 119 -10.18 5.03 8.68
C ALA A 119 -10.13 3.52 8.43
N LEU A 120 -10.86 2.72 9.23
CA LEU A 120 -10.99 1.28 9.04
C LEU A 120 -11.63 0.95 7.68
N CYS A 121 -12.75 1.58 7.36
CA CYS A 121 -13.43 1.34 6.09
C CYS A 121 -12.62 1.79 4.87
N LYS A 122 -11.90 2.93 4.96
CA LYS A 122 -10.99 3.39 3.90
C LYS A 122 -9.82 2.42 3.72
N THR A 123 -9.20 1.98 4.82
CA THR A 123 -8.11 1.00 4.79
C THR A 123 -8.57 -0.33 4.19
N TYR A 124 -9.79 -0.76 4.50
CA TYR A 124 -10.37 -1.97 3.91
C TYR A 124 -10.42 -1.88 2.39
N VAL A 125 -10.88 -0.74 1.85
CA VAL A 125 -10.96 -0.52 0.39
C VAL A 125 -9.56 -0.40 -0.23
N ASP A 126 -8.63 0.30 0.42
CA ASP A 126 -7.28 0.53 -0.09
C ASP A 126 -6.45 -0.77 -0.19
N PHE A 127 -6.73 -1.74 0.68
CA PHE A 127 -6.03 -3.01 0.77
C PHE A 127 -6.88 -4.21 0.31
N TRP A 128 -8.08 -3.99 -0.22
CA TRP A 128 -9.03 -5.06 -0.56
C TRP A 128 -8.42 -6.15 -1.47
N LEU A 129 -7.62 -5.73 -2.46
CA LEU A 129 -6.93 -6.61 -3.41
C LEU A 129 -5.76 -7.39 -2.79
N CYS A 130 -5.27 -6.99 -1.61
CA CYS A 130 -4.17 -7.69 -0.94
C CYS A 130 -4.65 -9.03 -0.35
N ASP A 131 -3.70 -9.88 0.02
CA ASP A 131 -3.97 -11.11 0.75
C ASP A 131 -4.63 -10.82 2.11
N THR A 132 -5.42 -11.78 2.59
CA THR A 132 -6.18 -11.66 3.84
C THR A 132 -5.29 -11.31 5.05
N PRO A 133 -4.13 -11.97 5.27
CA PRO A 133 -3.21 -11.58 6.35
C PRO A 133 -2.73 -10.13 6.28
N THR A 134 -2.39 -9.62 5.10
CA THR A 134 -1.99 -8.22 4.92
C THR A 134 -3.13 -7.27 5.26
N LEU A 135 -4.34 -7.53 4.76
CA LEU A 135 -5.51 -6.70 5.00
C LEU A 135 -5.85 -6.64 6.51
N GLN A 136 -5.84 -7.79 7.20
CA GLN A 136 -6.03 -7.86 8.65
C GLN A 136 -4.98 -7.05 9.41
N ARG A 137 -3.70 -7.22 9.05
CA ARG A 137 -2.59 -6.50 9.68
C ARG A 137 -2.76 -4.97 9.58
N GLU A 138 -3.16 -4.45 8.42
CA GLU A 138 -3.34 -3.01 8.26
C GLU A 138 -4.56 -2.48 9.03
N LEU A 139 -5.64 -3.25 9.10
CA LEU A 139 -6.80 -2.89 9.93
C LEU A 139 -6.46 -2.91 11.43
N ASP A 140 -5.69 -3.89 11.88
CA ASP A 140 -5.18 -3.95 13.27
C ASP A 140 -4.23 -2.78 13.59
N ARG A 141 -3.46 -2.29 12.60
CA ARG A 141 -2.66 -1.06 12.76
C ARG A 141 -3.54 0.15 12.99
N VAL A 142 -4.64 0.29 12.26
CA VAL A 142 -5.61 1.38 12.51
C VAL A 142 -6.16 1.31 13.94
N ILE A 143 -6.47 0.12 14.45
CA ILE A 143 -6.96 -0.04 15.84
C ILE A 143 -5.87 0.27 16.87
N SER A 144 -4.65 -0.19 16.63
CA SER A 144 -3.54 -0.10 17.60
C SER A 144 -2.85 1.27 17.65
N VAL A 145 -2.71 1.97 16.51
CA VAL A 145 -2.22 3.36 16.45
C VAL A 145 -3.11 4.25 17.31
N ASN A 146 -4.43 4.04 17.27
CA ASN A 146 -5.36 4.73 18.17
C ASN A 146 -5.20 4.39 19.65
N GLY A 147 -4.79 3.17 20.00
CA GLY A 147 -4.56 2.79 21.39
C GLY A 147 -3.44 3.60 22.06
N ARG A 148 -2.36 3.85 21.31
CA ARG A 148 -1.24 4.69 21.79
C ARG A 148 -1.63 6.17 21.84
N THR A 149 -2.20 6.71 20.75
CA THR A 149 -2.60 8.12 20.69
C THR A 149 -3.69 8.47 21.72
N MET A 150 -4.67 7.59 21.95
CA MET A 150 -5.70 7.81 22.98
C MET A 150 -5.15 7.75 24.40
N SER A 151 -4.18 6.85 24.67
CA SER A 151 -3.51 6.79 25.97
C SER A 151 -2.71 8.06 26.24
N ASP A 152 -1.96 8.53 25.24
CA ASP A 152 -1.14 9.74 25.34
C ASP A 152 -2.01 11.01 25.48
N ILE A 153 -3.13 11.09 24.76
CA ILE A 153 -4.11 12.19 24.90
C ILE A 153 -4.76 12.18 26.29
N GLN A 154 -5.20 11.02 26.80
CA GLN A 154 -5.81 10.92 28.13
C GLN A 154 -4.81 11.22 29.25
N GLU A 155 -3.55 10.81 29.08
CA GLU A 155 -2.49 11.12 30.05
C GLU A 155 -2.17 12.62 30.05
N HIS A 156 -2.12 13.25 28.87
CA HIS A 156 -1.96 14.69 28.73
C HIS A 156 -3.14 15.48 29.33
N GLU A 157 -4.39 15.05 29.14
CA GLU A 157 -5.56 15.68 29.77
C GLU A 157 -5.51 15.55 31.30
N LYS A 158 -5.10 14.40 31.84
CA LYS A 158 -4.89 14.22 33.29
C LYS A 158 -3.79 15.14 33.83
N ILE A 159 -2.74 15.39 33.06
CA ILE A 159 -1.67 16.34 33.41
C ILE A 159 -2.21 17.77 33.39
N LYS A 160 -3.02 18.13 32.39
CA LYS A 160 -3.65 19.44 32.24
C LYS A 160 -4.68 19.76 33.33
N GLU A 161 -5.46 18.76 33.76
CA GLU A 161 -6.38 18.89 34.91
C GLU A 161 -5.63 19.05 36.23
N LYS A 162 -4.50 18.35 36.41
CA LYS A 162 -3.61 18.52 37.57
C LYS A 162 -2.87 19.86 37.57
N ALA A 163 -2.69 20.48 36.40
CA ALA A 163 -1.99 21.76 36.22
C ALA A 163 -2.89 23.00 36.34
N LYS A 164 -4.18 22.87 36.70
CA LYS A 164 -5.05 24.01 37.05
C LYS A 164 -4.66 24.62 38.42
N ALA A 165 -3.51 25.29 38.46
CA ALA A 165 -3.24 26.42 39.34
C ALA A 165 -2.92 27.64 38.46
N PRO A 166 -3.36 28.86 38.82
CA PRO A 166 -3.39 29.96 37.86
C PRO A 166 -2.02 30.61 37.73
N SER A 167 -1.39 30.50 36.55
CA SER A 167 -0.36 31.45 36.14
C SER A 167 -0.37 31.64 34.63
N VAL A 168 -0.66 32.89 34.24
CA VAL A 168 -0.26 33.68 33.05
C VAL A 168 -0.11 32.93 31.72
N PRO A 169 -0.78 33.37 30.63
CA PRO A 169 -0.69 32.71 29.33
C PRO A 169 0.68 32.95 28.70
N GLU A 170 1.64 32.07 28.97
CA GLU A 170 2.76 31.85 28.07
C GLU A 170 2.24 31.06 26.88
N GLN A 171 2.55 31.53 25.67
CA GLN A 171 2.41 30.77 24.43
C GLN A 171 3.29 29.53 24.53
N SER A 172 2.73 28.48 25.15
CA SER A 172 3.34 27.17 25.25
C SER A 172 3.39 26.55 23.86
N ALA A 173 4.39 25.71 23.59
CA ALA A 173 4.58 24.92 22.38
C ALA A 173 3.43 23.93 22.04
N ALA A 174 2.25 24.13 22.65
CA ALA A 174 0.99 23.42 22.48
C ALA A 174 0.32 23.65 21.11
N ASP A 175 0.69 24.69 20.36
CA ASP A 175 0.22 24.91 18.98
C ASP A 175 0.93 24.02 17.95
N THR A 176 1.82 23.12 18.38
CA THR A 176 2.67 22.31 17.48
C THR A 176 2.39 20.80 17.55
N VAL A 177 1.42 20.35 18.34
CA VAL A 177 1.06 18.92 18.43
C VAL A 177 0.01 18.59 17.37
N PRO A 178 0.31 17.70 16.39
CA PRO A 178 -0.67 17.33 15.37
C PRO A 178 -1.92 16.71 15.98
N THR A 179 -3.08 17.17 15.55
CA THR A 179 -4.40 16.62 15.92
C THR A 179 -4.57 15.17 15.41
N LEU A 180 -5.54 14.44 15.97
CA LEU A 180 -5.84 13.05 15.55
C LEU A 180 -6.12 12.98 14.04
N SER A 181 -6.90 13.94 13.53
CA SER A 181 -7.14 14.12 12.10
C SER A 181 -5.88 14.41 11.30
N GLU A 182 -4.91 15.17 11.82
CA GLU A 182 -3.64 15.43 11.15
C GLU A 182 -2.71 14.22 11.16
N LEU A 183 -2.70 13.42 12.24
CA LEU A 183 -1.96 12.15 12.30
C LEU A 183 -2.57 11.11 11.38
N PHE A 184 -3.90 11.07 11.27
CA PHE A 184 -4.58 10.25 10.28
C PHE A 184 -4.32 10.74 8.87
N ASP A 185 -4.45 12.03 8.60
CA ASP A 185 -4.16 12.59 7.29
C ASP A 185 -2.69 12.46 6.90
N ASP A 186 -1.76 12.42 7.84
CA ASP A 186 -0.32 12.21 7.61
C ASP A 186 0.00 10.72 7.47
N TYR A 187 -0.64 9.82 8.24
CA TYR A 187 -0.58 8.37 8.02
C TYR A 187 -1.18 7.99 6.67
N PHE A 188 -2.38 8.48 6.38
CA PHE A 188 -3.04 8.36 5.10
C PHE A 188 -2.27 9.12 4.03
N ARG A 189 -1.67 10.30 4.22
CA ARG A 189 -0.79 10.89 3.20
C ARG A 189 0.45 10.07 2.97
N ARG A 190 1.10 9.51 3.99
CA ARG A 190 2.29 8.67 3.81
C ARG A 190 1.98 7.32 3.16
N ASN A 191 0.84 6.71 3.49
CA ASN A 191 0.37 5.46 2.87
C ASN A 191 -0.37 5.68 1.54
N SER A 192 -1.07 6.80 1.38
CA SER A 192 -1.66 7.26 0.12
C SER A 192 -0.57 7.74 -0.82
N HIS A 193 0.56 8.30 -0.34
CA HIS A 193 1.77 8.57 -1.13
C HIS A 193 2.56 7.31 -1.53
N SER A 194 1.95 6.13 -1.45
CA SER A 194 2.19 5.07 -2.45
C SER A 194 1.53 5.41 -3.81
N HIS A 195 0.89 6.59 -3.95
CA HIS A 195 0.40 7.18 -5.19
C HIS A 195 1.54 7.13 -6.20
N PHE A 196 1.49 6.06 -6.99
CA PHE A 196 1.94 5.97 -8.35
C PHE A 196 1.30 7.12 -9.13
N SER A 197 1.82 8.33 -8.96
CA SER A 197 1.73 9.34 -10.00
C SER A 197 2.44 8.75 -11.21
N ARG A 198 1.81 8.87 -12.39
CA ARG A 198 2.42 8.63 -13.69
C ARG A 198 3.84 9.22 -13.79
N GLU A 199 4.10 10.33 -13.08
CA GLU A 199 5.41 10.97 -12.99
C GLU A 199 6.44 10.19 -12.16
N ARG A 200 6.05 9.56 -11.04
CA ARG A 200 6.98 8.73 -10.25
C ARG A 200 7.35 7.45 -11.00
N HIS A 201 6.42 6.92 -11.79
CA HIS A 201 6.68 5.83 -12.72
C HIS A 201 7.57 6.22 -13.89
N GLN A 202 7.30 7.37 -14.53
CA GLN A 202 8.18 7.92 -15.55
C GLN A 202 9.58 8.12 -14.97
N HIS A 203 9.67 8.62 -13.74
CA HIS A 203 10.95 8.82 -13.07
C HIS A 203 11.67 7.50 -12.76
N LEU A 204 10.97 6.48 -12.25
CA LEU A 204 11.56 5.16 -11.97
C LEU A 204 11.93 4.41 -13.25
N ALA A 205 11.10 4.48 -14.29
CA ALA A 205 11.38 3.94 -15.62
C ALA A 205 12.56 4.67 -16.29
N GLU A 206 12.67 5.98 -16.10
CA GLU A 206 13.79 6.79 -16.60
C GLU A 206 15.07 6.46 -15.83
N ILE A 207 15.01 6.25 -14.52
CA ILE A 207 16.15 5.78 -13.72
C ILE A 207 16.59 4.38 -14.18
N ALA A 208 15.65 3.47 -14.44
CA ALA A 208 15.95 2.13 -14.95
C ALA A 208 16.60 2.20 -16.34
N HIS A 209 16.08 3.04 -17.25
CA HIS A 209 16.66 3.27 -18.57
C HIS A 209 18.08 3.85 -18.49
N ARG A 210 18.31 4.84 -17.63
CA ARG A 210 19.65 5.42 -17.42
C ARG A 210 20.65 4.40 -16.89
N ARG A 211 20.21 3.51 -15.99
CA ARG A 211 21.06 2.40 -15.49
C ARG A 211 21.41 1.44 -16.61
N GLN A 212 20.44 1.03 -17.43
CA GLN A 212 20.66 0.12 -18.55
C GLN A 212 21.60 0.74 -19.62
N GLN A 213 21.45 2.03 -19.91
CA GLN A 213 22.36 2.75 -20.82
C GLN A 213 23.78 2.81 -20.26
N SER A 214 23.93 3.14 -18.98
CA SER A 214 25.26 3.19 -18.33
C SER A 214 25.97 1.83 -18.31
N GLU A 215 25.19 0.75 -18.23
CA GLU A 215 25.70 -0.62 -18.25
C GLU A 215 26.10 -1.05 -19.66
N GLN A 216 25.30 -0.71 -20.68
CA GLN A 216 25.67 -0.90 -22.09
C GLN A 216 26.92 -0.11 -22.47
N GLU A 217 27.05 1.15 -22.04
CA GLU A 217 28.25 1.96 -22.28
C GLU A 217 29.49 1.36 -21.63
N ARG A 218 29.38 0.82 -20.42
CA ARG A 218 30.47 0.10 -19.76
C ARG A 218 30.87 -1.16 -20.52
N ILE A 219 29.90 -1.92 -21.04
CA ILE A 219 30.17 -3.10 -21.86
C ILE A 219 30.91 -2.70 -23.14
N ILE A 220 30.45 -1.67 -23.84
CA ILE A 220 31.09 -1.17 -25.07
C ILE A 220 32.51 -0.69 -24.80
N GLN A 221 32.74 0.07 -23.73
CA GLN A 221 34.09 0.54 -23.36
C GLN A 221 35.02 -0.62 -22.99
N THR A 222 34.47 -1.68 -22.40
CA THR A 222 35.24 -2.88 -22.05
C THR A 222 35.57 -3.69 -23.30
N GLU A 223 34.62 -3.87 -24.21
CA GLU A 223 34.86 -4.51 -25.51
C GLU A 223 35.83 -3.71 -26.40
N GLU A 224 35.77 -2.38 -26.40
CA GLU A 224 36.73 -1.53 -27.14
C GLU A 224 38.15 -1.63 -26.57
N LYS A 225 38.28 -1.72 -25.24
CA LYS A 225 39.56 -1.98 -24.60
C LYS A 225 40.07 -3.37 -24.96
N GLU A 226 39.23 -4.40 -24.94
CA GLU A 226 39.61 -5.75 -25.33
C GLU A 226 39.98 -5.85 -26.82
N ARG A 227 39.32 -5.10 -27.71
CA ARG A 227 39.70 -5.01 -29.14
C ARG A 227 41.03 -4.28 -29.36
N LYS A 228 41.34 -3.27 -28.55
CA LYS A 228 42.64 -2.55 -28.59
C LYS A 228 43.81 -3.35 -28.02
N PHE A 229 43.54 -4.34 -27.17
CA PHE A 229 44.54 -5.21 -26.55
C PHE A 229 44.53 -6.65 -27.10
N ARG A 230 43.77 -6.92 -28.17
CA ARG A 230 43.85 -8.19 -28.90
C ARG A 230 45.07 -8.13 -29.85
N PRO A 231 46.04 -9.05 -29.74
CA PRO A 231 47.24 -9.07 -30.57
C PRO A 231 46.95 -9.35 -32.05
#